data_AF-L9Z0X5-F1
#
_entry.id   AF-L9Z0X5-F1
#
_cell.length_a   1.000
_cell.length_b   1.000
_cell.length_c   1.000
_cell.angle_alpha   90.00
_cell.angle_beta   90.00
_cell.angle_gamma   90.00
#
_symmetry.space_group_name_H-M   'P 1'
#
loop_
_entity.id
_entity.type
_entity.pdbx_description
1 polymer ?
#
loop_
_entity_poly.entity_id
_entity_poly.type
_entity_poly.pdbx_seq_one_letter_code
_entity_poly.pdbx_strand_id
1 'polypeptide(L)'
;MPGPVPAGDRSNRPRSSVPIVPNQYGHGAIRLPSVLPFTAVPVAARTPTAHVDPPMTVQFTYFGIHLAFLLPPILILGWLASRRDRAWWGSRPLSGLGIMIVLAIVYTTPFTNRLIPVGVWWYGEGTVLATVWHTPLEEYLFFVLQPILTALWLCQVRPSAERSLAIPHTHRLLGVAGGLAIAVVGWALRGDTATYYLGWLFLWAGPVLALQWGFGSTYLWAIRRSLLVAIAVPTLYLWLVDRIAIELGVWVISDTYTTGHALLGLPIEEALFFLVTTLFVVQGITMYVWVLDRIGGVSAWTSTAPRVPTSSDDR
;
A
#
# COMPACT_ATOMS: atom_id res chain seq x y z
N MET A 1 74.09 -30.31 6.81
CA MET A 1 73.72 -28.94 7.22
C MET A 1 73.37 -28.15 5.97
N PRO A 2 72.25 -27.42 5.97
CA PRO A 2 71.08 -27.79 5.16
C PRO A 2 70.87 -26.91 3.93
N GLY A 3 70.24 -27.49 2.89
CA GLY A 3 69.81 -26.77 1.69
C GLY A 3 68.48 -26.02 1.87
N PRO A 4 68.14 -25.07 0.98
CA PRO A 4 66.84 -24.40 1.00
C PRO A 4 65.88 -24.95 -0.07
N VAL A 5 64.84 -25.62 0.44
CA VAL A 5 63.39 -25.56 0.13
C VAL A 5 62.94 -25.18 -1.30
N PRO A 6 62.12 -26.03 -1.98
CA PRO A 6 61.42 -25.65 -3.21
C PRO A 6 60.26 -24.69 -2.92
N ALA A 7 60.12 -23.65 -3.74
CA ALA A 7 59.01 -22.70 -3.67
C ALA A 7 57.69 -23.39 -4.02
N GLY A 8 56.90 -23.68 -2.99
CA GLY A 8 55.54 -24.19 -3.10
C GLY A 8 54.60 -23.18 -3.75
N ASP A 9 53.82 -23.71 -4.68
CA ASP A 9 52.66 -23.15 -5.35
C ASP A 9 51.78 -22.32 -4.40
N ARG A 10 51.68 -21.00 -4.67
CA ARG A 10 50.86 -20.09 -3.88
C ARG A 10 49.42 -20.08 -4.41
N SER A 11 48.56 -20.61 -3.54
CA SER A 11 47.19 -20.19 -3.32
C SER A 11 46.11 -20.72 -4.27
N ASN A 12 45.89 -22.03 -4.12
CA ASN A 12 44.55 -22.60 -3.99
C ASN A 12 43.76 -21.81 -2.91
N ARG A 13 42.98 -20.79 -3.32
CA ARG A 13 42.02 -20.11 -2.43
C ARG A 13 40.70 -20.88 -2.45
N PRO A 14 40.13 -21.24 -1.29
CA PRO A 14 38.84 -21.89 -1.23
C PRO A 14 37.75 -20.94 -1.74
N ARG A 15 36.98 -21.37 -2.75
CA ARG A 15 35.74 -20.71 -3.16
C ARG A 15 34.78 -20.80 -1.99
N SER A 16 34.46 -19.67 -1.35
CA SER A 16 33.38 -19.61 -0.37
C SER A 16 32.05 -19.89 -1.06
N SER A 17 31.49 -21.08 -0.85
CA SER A 17 30.14 -21.43 -1.26
C SER A 17 29.14 -20.81 -0.28
N VAL A 18 28.85 -19.52 -0.46
CA VAL A 18 27.66 -18.89 0.12
C VAL A 18 26.51 -19.14 -0.86
N PRO A 19 25.35 -19.66 -0.43
CA PRO A 19 24.22 -19.87 -1.32
C PRO A 19 23.75 -18.53 -1.90
N ILE A 20 23.70 -18.45 -3.23
CA ILE A 20 23.14 -17.32 -3.98
C ILE A 20 21.68 -17.71 -4.26
N VAL A 21 20.71 -16.94 -3.76
CA VAL A 21 19.30 -17.10 -4.12
C VAL A 21 19.06 -16.34 -5.44
N PRO A 22 18.71 -17.01 -6.54
CA PRO A 22 18.40 -16.34 -7.80
C PRO A 22 17.08 -15.55 -7.67
N ASN A 23 17.07 -14.28 -8.09
CA ASN A 23 15.81 -13.58 -8.34
C ASN A 23 15.19 -14.15 -9.63
N GLN A 24 13.90 -14.51 -9.58
CA GLN A 24 13.09 -15.03 -10.69
C GLN A 24 13.04 -14.13 -11.95
N TYR A 25 13.52 -12.89 -11.86
CA TYR A 25 13.58 -11.93 -12.97
C TYR A 25 14.99 -11.67 -13.56
N GLY A 26 16.00 -12.44 -13.18
CA GLY A 26 17.28 -12.48 -13.92
C GLY A 26 18.23 -11.28 -13.76
N HIS A 27 18.03 -10.42 -12.76
CA HIS A 27 19.00 -9.37 -12.44
C HIS A 27 20.08 -9.86 -11.45
N GLY A 28 21.34 -9.54 -11.77
CA GLY A 28 22.55 -10.17 -11.24
C GLY A 28 22.69 -10.17 -9.72
N ALA A 29 23.35 -11.22 -9.23
CA ALA A 29 23.66 -11.47 -7.83
C ALA A 29 24.49 -10.34 -7.20
N ILE A 30 24.06 -9.79 -6.06
CA ILE A 30 24.80 -8.80 -5.28
C ILE A 30 25.32 -9.43 -3.98
N ARG A 31 26.59 -9.13 -3.67
CA ARG A 31 27.32 -9.59 -2.48
C ARG A 31 26.83 -8.86 -1.23
N LEU A 32 26.58 -9.61 -0.15
CA LEU A 32 26.41 -9.08 1.20
C LEU A 32 27.71 -8.38 1.69
N PRO A 33 27.62 -7.28 2.46
CA PRO A 33 28.79 -6.64 3.07
C PRO A 33 29.41 -7.50 4.19
N SER A 34 30.74 -7.51 4.22
CA SER A 34 31.57 -8.27 5.16
C SER A 34 31.52 -7.71 6.58
N VAL A 35 30.96 -8.47 7.53
CA VAL A 35 31.15 -8.27 8.98
C VAL A 35 32.46 -8.97 9.40
N LEU A 36 33.22 -8.35 10.30
CA LEU A 36 34.53 -8.78 10.80
C LEU A 36 34.54 -10.23 11.34
N PRO A 37 35.69 -10.95 11.27
CA PRO A 37 35.72 -12.38 11.53
C PRO A 37 35.66 -12.70 13.03
N PHE A 38 34.68 -13.51 13.41
CA PHE A 38 34.66 -14.23 14.68
C PHE A 38 35.72 -15.35 14.62
N THR A 39 36.52 -15.50 15.65
CA THR A 39 37.57 -16.53 15.78
C THR A 39 36.95 -17.93 15.68
N ALA A 40 37.34 -18.70 14.66
CA ALA A 40 36.85 -20.06 14.45
C ALA A 40 37.58 -21.06 15.36
N VAL A 41 36.82 -21.78 16.19
CA VAL A 41 37.25 -23.03 16.85
C VAL A 41 37.10 -24.17 15.84
N PRO A 42 38.10 -25.05 15.64
CA PRO A 42 38.00 -26.11 14.64
C PRO A 42 37.05 -27.22 15.13
N VAL A 43 35.93 -27.41 14.41
CA VAL A 43 35.05 -28.57 14.57
C VAL A 43 35.55 -29.67 13.64
N ALA A 44 35.75 -30.87 14.20
CA ALA A 44 36.20 -32.06 13.46
C ALA A 44 35.22 -32.42 12.34
N ALA A 45 35.76 -32.85 11.20
CA ALA A 45 35.02 -33.21 10.00
C ALA A 45 33.95 -34.29 10.28
N ARG A 46 32.68 -33.97 9.98
CA ARG A 46 31.59 -34.96 9.96
C ARG A 46 31.57 -35.68 8.60
N THR A 47 31.42 -36.99 8.69
CA THR A 47 31.16 -37.96 7.62
C THR A 47 29.93 -37.53 6.78
N PRO A 48 29.86 -37.84 5.46
CA PRO A 48 28.73 -37.45 4.64
C PRO A 48 27.48 -38.23 5.08
N THR A 49 26.54 -37.55 5.74
CA THR A 49 25.19 -38.08 5.97
C THR A 49 24.35 -37.86 4.72
N ALA A 50 23.48 -38.83 4.44
CA ALA A 50 22.51 -38.86 3.34
C ALA A 50 21.84 -37.50 3.08
N HIS A 51 21.47 -37.26 1.82
CA HIS A 51 20.63 -36.14 1.40
C HIS A 51 19.33 -36.16 2.22
N VAL A 52 19.32 -35.43 3.33
CA VAL A 52 18.10 -35.09 4.04
C VAL A 52 17.52 -33.94 3.25
N ASP A 53 16.40 -34.16 2.57
CA ASP A 53 15.62 -33.07 2.01
C ASP A 53 15.47 -32.02 3.13
N PRO A 54 15.81 -30.74 2.86
CA PRO A 54 15.63 -29.70 3.87
C PRO A 54 14.18 -29.79 4.37
N PRO A 55 13.94 -29.64 5.69
CA PRO A 55 12.59 -29.70 6.21
C PRO A 55 11.72 -28.80 5.34
N MET A 56 10.59 -29.31 4.85
CA MET A 56 9.60 -28.51 4.14
C MET A 56 9.16 -27.40 5.09
N THR A 57 9.88 -26.27 5.06
CA THR A 57 9.47 -25.06 5.72
C THR A 57 8.18 -24.70 5.01
N VAL A 58 7.05 -24.77 5.73
CA VAL A 58 5.78 -24.33 5.19
C VAL A 58 5.95 -22.83 4.96
N GLN A 59 6.28 -22.46 3.74
CA GLN A 59 6.50 -21.09 3.35
C GLN A 59 5.14 -20.40 3.38
N PHE A 60 5.05 -19.30 4.13
CA PHE A 60 3.79 -18.59 4.25
C PHE A 60 3.47 -17.93 2.90
N THR A 61 2.31 -18.25 2.32
CA THR A 61 1.95 -17.72 1.00
C THR A 61 1.35 -16.33 1.12
N TYR A 62 1.39 -15.55 0.04
CA TYR A 62 0.74 -14.24 0.02
C TYR A 62 -0.79 -14.39 0.19
N PHE A 63 -1.39 -15.43 -0.38
CA PHE A 63 -2.79 -15.76 -0.09
C PHE A 63 -3.02 -16.05 1.40
N GLY A 64 -2.07 -16.72 2.06
CA GLY A 64 -2.05 -16.94 3.50
C GLY A 64 -2.07 -15.63 4.30
N ILE A 65 -1.33 -14.59 3.85
CA ILE A 65 -1.35 -13.25 4.49
C ILE A 65 -2.74 -12.65 4.42
N HIS A 66 -3.38 -12.71 3.26
CA HIS A 66 -4.76 -12.24 3.13
C HIS A 66 -5.73 -12.97 4.05
N LEU A 67 -5.62 -14.30 4.12
CA LEU A 67 -6.50 -15.12 4.94
C LEU A 67 -6.29 -14.91 6.45
N ALA A 68 -5.04 -14.75 6.89
CA ALA A 68 -4.71 -14.62 8.30
C ALA A 68 -4.89 -13.19 8.83
N PHE A 69 -4.60 -12.19 7.99
CA PHE A 69 -4.51 -10.80 8.46
C PHE A 69 -5.55 -9.86 7.83
N LEU A 70 -6.01 -10.06 6.59
CA LEU A 70 -7.01 -9.15 6.03
C LEU A 70 -8.43 -9.65 6.24
N LEU A 71 -8.68 -10.94 6.05
CA LEU A 71 -10.03 -11.50 6.10
C LEU A 71 -10.66 -11.41 7.50
N PRO A 72 -9.98 -11.77 8.62
CA PRO A 72 -10.59 -11.70 9.94
C PRO A 72 -11.07 -10.29 10.34
N PRO A 73 -10.25 -9.22 10.22
CA PRO A 73 -10.74 -7.87 10.54
C PRO A 73 -11.82 -7.40 9.57
N ILE A 74 -11.76 -7.76 8.28
CA ILE A 74 -12.86 -7.47 7.32
C ILE A 74 -14.18 -8.10 7.80
N LEU A 75 -14.16 -9.38 8.19
CA LEU A 75 -15.36 -10.06 8.67
C LEU A 75 -15.89 -9.45 9.98
N ILE A 76 -14.99 -9.15 10.92
CA ILE A 76 -15.36 -8.53 12.20
C ILE A 76 -15.95 -7.13 11.99
N LEU A 77 -15.31 -6.29 11.17
CA LEU A 77 -15.78 -4.94 10.90
C LEU A 77 -17.06 -4.93 10.06
N GLY A 78 -17.22 -5.87 9.12
CA GLY A 78 -18.46 -6.06 8.36
C GLY A 78 -19.62 -6.49 9.25
N TRP A 79 -19.38 -7.45 10.16
CA TRP A 79 -20.35 -7.83 11.18
C TRP A 79 -20.71 -6.63 12.07
N LEU A 80 -19.71 -5.87 12.53
CA LEU A 80 -19.95 -4.70 13.37
C LEU A 80 -20.74 -3.61 12.62
N ALA A 81 -20.43 -3.37 11.34
CA ALA A 81 -21.13 -2.40 10.51
C ALA A 81 -22.61 -2.78 10.29
N SER A 82 -22.90 -4.07 10.13
CA SER A 82 -24.28 -4.56 9.97
C SER A 82 -25.10 -4.58 11.27
N ARG A 83 -24.43 -4.66 12.43
CA ARG A 83 -25.11 -4.72 13.75
C ARG A 83 -25.35 -3.37 14.40
N ARG A 84 -24.57 -2.35 14.04
CA ARG A 84 -24.70 -1.02 14.63
C ARG A 84 -25.60 -0.14 13.77
N ASP A 85 -26.74 0.25 14.31
CA ASP A 85 -27.60 1.30 13.71
C ASP A 85 -26.83 2.60 13.47
N ARG A 86 -25.77 2.80 14.27
CA ARG A 86 -24.83 3.91 14.19
C ARG A 86 -23.58 3.65 13.33
N ALA A 87 -23.52 2.66 12.43
CA ALA A 87 -22.44 2.54 11.43
C ALA A 87 -22.81 3.10 10.04
N TRP A 88 -21.83 3.72 9.36
CA TRP A 88 -21.62 3.91 7.91
C TRP A 88 -22.35 3.12 6.81
N TRP A 89 -23.40 2.35 7.11
CA TRP A 89 -23.81 1.20 6.33
C TRP A 89 -25.04 1.53 5.49
N GLY A 90 -24.95 1.29 4.18
CA GLY A 90 -26.04 1.58 3.24
C GLY A 90 -25.55 1.72 1.80
N SER A 91 -26.47 1.97 0.87
CA SER A 91 -26.16 2.04 -0.56
C SER A 91 -25.20 3.17 -0.93
N ARG A 92 -25.23 4.31 -0.22
CA ARG A 92 -24.34 5.44 -0.52
C ARG A 92 -22.86 5.12 -0.21
N PRO A 93 -22.46 4.70 1.00
CA PRO A 93 -21.06 4.39 1.26
C PRO A 93 -20.58 3.14 0.50
N LEU A 94 -21.46 2.14 0.29
CA LEU A 94 -21.14 0.93 -0.47
C LEU A 94 -20.92 1.21 -1.97
N SER A 95 -21.69 2.12 -2.58
CA SER A 95 -21.43 2.53 -3.97
C SER A 95 -20.10 3.29 -4.09
N GLY A 96 -19.77 4.13 -3.11
CA GLY A 96 -18.44 4.77 -3.02
C GLY A 96 -17.32 3.74 -2.93
N LEU A 97 -17.47 2.70 -2.10
CA LEU A 97 -16.53 1.59 -2.01
C LEU A 97 -16.37 0.86 -3.35
N GLY A 98 -17.48 0.55 -4.04
CA GLY A 98 -17.43 -0.09 -5.36
C GLY A 98 -16.63 0.72 -6.38
N ILE A 99 -16.83 2.05 -6.41
CA ILE A 99 -16.03 2.96 -7.24
C ILE A 99 -14.55 2.91 -6.85
N MET A 100 -14.24 2.97 -5.55
CA MET A 100 -12.85 2.94 -5.08
C MET A 100 -12.15 1.62 -5.42
N ILE A 101 -12.83 0.47 -5.37
CA ILE A 101 -12.25 -0.83 -5.77
C ILE A 101 -11.91 -0.83 -7.27
N VAL A 102 -12.81 -0.35 -8.12
CA VAL A 102 -12.56 -0.27 -9.57
C VAL A 102 -11.38 0.66 -9.85
N LEU A 103 -11.35 1.84 -9.21
CA LEU A 103 -10.23 2.77 -9.34
C LEU A 103 -8.92 2.18 -8.81
N ALA A 104 -8.93 1.48 -7.68
CA ALA A 104 -7.75 0.83 -7.12
C ALA A 104 -7.17 -0.19 -8.10
N ILE A 105 -8.00 -1.05 -8.70
CA ILE A 105 -7.55 -2.02 -9.70
C ILE A 105 -6.99 -1.28 -10.93
N VAL A 106 -7.77 -0.42 -11.57
CA VAL A 106 -7.38 0.21 -12.84
C VAL A 106 -6.15 1.11 -12.68
N TYR A 107 -6.06 1.87 -11.59
CA TYR A 107 -5.01 2.87 -11.39
C TYR A 107 -3.72 2.29 -10.78
N THR A 108 -3.81 1.21 -10.00
CA THR A 108 -2.64 0.57 -9.36
C THR A 108 -2.00 -0.49 -10.25
N THR A 109 -2.77 -1.13 -11.14
CA THR A 109 -2.25 -2.11 -12.11
C THR A 109 -1.06 -1.59 -12.94
N PRO A 110 -1.11 -0.41 -13.60
CA PRO A 110 0.03 0.07 -14.37
C PRO A 110 1.23 0.43 -13.48
N PHE A 111 0.98 0.87 -12.25
CA PHE A 111 2.02 1.20 -11.28
C PHE A 111 2.82 -0.05 -10.88
N THR A 112 2.14 -1.12 -10.47
CA THR A 112 2.83 -2.37 -10.07
C THR A 112 3.52 -3.04 -11.25
N ASN A 113 2.86 -3.10 -12.41
CA ASN A 113 3.46 -3.67 -13.63
C ASN A 113 4.66 -2.87 -14.16
N ARG A 114 4.82 -1.61 -13.74
CA ARG A 114 6.00 -0.79 -14.07
C ARG A 114 7.19 -1.04 -13.13
N LEU A 115 6.92 -1.30 -11.85
CA LEU A 115 7.94 -1.34 -10.79
C LEU A 115 8.43 -2.75 -10.49
N ILE A 116 7.57 -3.77 -10.53
CA ILE A 116 7.96 -5.17 -10.30
C ILE A 116 9.07 -5.63 -11.27
N PRO A 117 8.98 -5.38 -12.60
CA PRO A 117 10.03 -5.82 -13.53
C PRO A 117 11.38 -5.13 -13.33
N VAL A 118 11.37 -3.92 -12.76
CA VAL A 118 12.60 -3.18 -12.42
C VAL A 118 13.28 -3.82 -11.19
N GLY A 119 12.53 -4.61 -10.42
CA GLY A 119 13.00 -5.22 -9.18
C GLY A 119 12.93 -4.26 -8.01
N VAL A 120 11.96 -3.33 -7.99
CA VAL A 120 11.69 -2.49 -6.81
C VAL A 120 11.26 -3.34 -5.63
N TRP A 121 10.42 -4.34 -5.89
CA TRP A 121 10.15 -5.44 -4.99
C TRP A 121 9.94 -6.72 -5.80
N TRP A 122 10.03 -7.86 -5.13
CA TRP A 122 9.75 -9.18 -5.70
C TRP A 122 9.20 -10.12 -4.62
N TYR A 123 8.66 -11.25 -5.06
CA TYR A 123 8.02 -12.23 -4.18
C TYR A 123 8.94 -13.42 -3.93
N GLY A 124 8.82 -14.02 -2.75
CA GLY A 124 9.55 -15.23 -2.39
C GLY A 124 9.16 -16.40 -3.29
N GLU A 125 10.06 -17.36 -3.47
CA GLU A 125 9.80 -18.56 -4.27
C GLU A 125 8.56 -19.31 -3.74
N GLY A 126 7.64 -19.71 -4.60
CA GLY A 126 6.42 -20.44 -4.21
C GLY A 126 5.38 -19.66 -3.38
N THR A 127 5.57 -18.36 -3.14
CA THR A 127 4.66 -17.55 -2.31
C THR A 127 3.44 -17.01 -3.07
N VAL A 128 3.53 -16.95 -4.40
CA VAL A 128 2.50 -16.45 -5.31
C VAL A 128 1.98 -17.56 -6.21
N LEU A 129 0.66 -17.58 -6.46
CA LEU A 129 0.01 -18.63 -7.23
C LEU A 129 0.19 -18.44 -8.74
N ALA A 130 -0.03 -17.21 -9.21
CA ALA A 130 0.10 -16.85 -10.62
C ALA A 130 0.22 -15.33 -10.76
N THR A 131 0.60 -14.88 -11.96
CA THR A 131 0.72 -13.46 -12.30
C THR A 131 -0.15 -13.12 -13.50
N VAL A 132 -0.65 -11.89 -13.53
CA VAL A 132 -1.21 -11.26 -14.73
C VAL A 132 -0.24 -10.16 -15.13
N TRP A 133 0.41 -10.35 -16.28
CA TRP A 133 1.64 -9.65 -16.67
C TRP A 133 2.76 -9.87 -15.65
N HIS A 134 3.11 -8.85 -14.87
CA HIS A 134 4.16 -8.92 -13.86
C HIS A 134 3.61 -8.93 -12.43
N THR A 135 2.35 -8.56 -12.24
CA THR A 135 1.72 -8.44 -10.92
C THR A 135 1.06 -9.76 -10.51
N PRO A 136 1.33 -10.30 -9.31
CA PRO A 136 0.65 -11.48 -8.80
C PRO A 136 -0.87 -11.32 -8.66
N LEU A 137 -1.62 -12.42 -8.77
CA LEU A 137 -3.06 -12.42 -8.49
C LEU A 137 -3.38 -11.91 -7.09
N GLU A 138 -2.49 -12.20 -6.13
CA GLU A 138 -2.61 -11.79 -4.75
C GLU A 138 -2.52 -10.26 -4.57
N GLU A 139 -1.73 -9.55 -5.38
CA GLU A 139 -1.76 -8.08 -5.41
C GLU A 139 -3.11 -7.55 -5.90
N TYR A 140 -3.68 -8.13 -6.96
CA TYR A 140 -5.02 -7.72 -7.41
C TYR A 140 -6.07 -7.98 -6.34
N LEU A 141 -5.93 -9.08 -5.57
CA LEU A 141 -6.77 -9.35 -4.42
C LEU A 141 -6.54 -8.28 -3.33
N PHE A 142 -5.30 -7.87 -3.08
CA PHE A 142 -4.99 -6.78 -2.16
C PHE A 142 -5.63 -5.45 -2.59
N PHE A 143 -5.63 -5.12 -3.89
CA PHE A 143 -6.31 -3.93 -4.45
C PHE A 143 -7.82 -3.92 -4.16
N VAL A 144 -8.42 -5.09 -3.92
CA VAL A 144 -9.83 -5.23 -3.53
C VAL A 144 -9.98 -5.22 -2.00
N LEU A 145 -9.17 -6.00 -1.29
CA LEU A 145 -9.30 -6.18 0.15
C LEU A 145 -8.93 -4.93 0.95
N GLN A 146 -7.90 -4.18 0.53
CA GLN A 146 -7.45 -2.99 1.24
C GLN A 146 -8.50 -1.86 1.25
N PRO A 147 -9.17 -1.53 0.13
CA PRO A 147 -10.31 -0.61 0.16
C PRO A 147 -11.47 -1.13 1.01
N ILE A 148 -11.78 -2.43 0.98
CA ILE A 148 -12.84 -3.03 1.81
C ILE A 148 -12.52 -2.85 3.29
N LEU A 149 -11.33 -3.27 3.75
CA LEU A 149 -10.88 -3.12 5.14
C LEU A 149 -10.97 -1.67 5.58
N THR A 150 -10.43 -0.76 4.77
CA THR A 150 -10.40 0.68 5.05
C THR A 150 -11.81 1.28 5.12
N ALA A 151 -12.69 0.94 4.19
CA ALA A 151 -14.06 1.43 4.15
C ALA A 151 -14.90 0.88 5.32
N LEU A 152 -14.71 -0.38 5.69
CA LEU A 152 -15.39 -0.98 6.83
C LEU A 152 -14.99 -0.34 8.15
N TRP A 153 -13.72 0.06 8.29
CA TRP A 153 -13.26 0.89 9.41
C TRP A 153 -13.88 2.30 9.36
N LEU A 154 -13.85 2.94 8.19
CA LEU A 154 -14.47 4.26 7.97
C LEU A 154 -15.95 4.28 8.37
N CYS A 155 -16.67 3.18 8.10
CA CYS A 155 -18.06 3.00 8.52
C CYS A 155 -18.24 3.10 10.04
N GLN A 156 -17.25 2.72 10.84
CA GLN A 156 -17.30 2.83 12.30
C GLN A 156 -17.02 4.26 12.78
N VAL A 157 -16.17 5.01 12.05
CA VAL A 157 -15.73 6.36 12.43
C VAL A 157 -16.78 7.43 12.08
N ARG A 158 -17.45 7.32 10.92
CA ARG A 158 -18.47 8.27 10.43
C ARG A 158 -18.01 9.75 10.43
N PRO A 159 -17.00 10.12 9.65
CA PRO A 159 -16.67 11.53 9.49
C PRO A 159 -17.82 12.27 8.78
N SER A 160 -18.39 13.28 9.44
CA SER A 160 -19.41 14.14 8.86
C SER A 160 -19.26 15.57 9.37
N ALA A 161 -19.55 16.53 8.49
CA ALA A 161 -19.66 17.94 8.84
C ALA A 161 -20.71 18.63 7.96
N GLU A 162 -21.40 19.62 8.52
CA GLU A 162 -22.33 20.43 7.74
C GLU A 162 -21.58 21.53 6.98
N ARG A 163 -21.14 21.23 5.75
CA ARG A 163 -20.54 22.19 4.81
C ARG A 163 -21.22 22.19 3.45
N SER A 164 -21.36 23.38 2.87
CA SER A 164 -21.75 23.59 1.47
C SER A 164 -20.68 23.08 0.50
N LEU A 165 -21.10 22.60 -0.68
CA LEU A 165 -20.22 22.21 -1.78
C LEU A 165 -19.46 23.40 -2.41
N ALA A 166 -19.82 24.63 -2.05
CA ALA A 166 -19.13 25.82 -2.52
C ALA A 166 -17.73 25.91 -1.89
N ILE A 167 -16.70 25.88 -2.74
CA ILE A 167 -15.29 25.97 -2.32
C ILE A 167 -14.69 27.23 -2.92
N PRO A 168 -14.08 28.10 -2.09
CA PRO A 168 -13.34 29.27 -2.59
C PRO A 168 -12.31 28.87 -3.64
N HIS A 169 -12.22 29.66 -4.72
CA HIS A 169 -11.27 29.39 -5.82
C HIS A 169 -9.81 29.29 -5.32
N THR A 170 -9.44 30.08 -4.33
CA THR A 170 -8.11 30.05 -3.70
C THR A 170 -7.83 28.70 -3.05
N HIS A 171 -8.77 28.14 -2.28
CA HIS A 171 -8.61 26.85 -1.62
C HIS A 171 -8.57 25.69 -2.61
N ARG A 172 -9.36 25.79 -3.69
CA ARG A 172 -9.29 24.84 -4.81
C ARG A 172 -7.91 24.87 -5.47
N LEU A 173 -7.41 26.06 -5.80
CA LEU A 173 -6.11 26.22 -6.45
C LEU A 173 -4.97 25.73 -5.55
N LEU A 174 -4.99 26.06 -4.26
CA LEU A 174 -4.00 25.59 -3.29
C LEU A 174 -4.04 24.06 -3.14
N GLY A 175 -5.23 23.45 -3.11
CA GLY A 175 -5.39 22.00 -3.05
C GLY A 175 -4.81 21.30 -4.29
N VAL A 176 -5.14 21.80 -5.48
CA VAL A 176 -4.58 21.29 -6.74
C VAL A 176 -3.06 21.48 -6.77
N ALA A 177 -2.57 22.68 -6.44
CA ALA A 177 -1.15 22.98 -6.40
C ALA A 177 -0.39 22.08 -5.42
N GLY A 178 -0.95 21.76 -4.26
CA GLY A 178 -0.36 20.85 -3.29
C GLY A 178 -0.17 19.44 -3.85
N GLY A 179 -1.19 18.86 -4.48
CA GLY A 179 -1.07 17.53 -5.10
C GLY A 179 -0.12 17.52 -6.31
N LEU A 180 -0.15 18.57 -7.14
CA LEU A 180 0.77 18.70 -8.26
C LEU A 180 2.22 18.91 -7.80
N ALA A 181 2.45 19.62 -6.70
CA ALA A 181 3.77 19.76 -6.11
C ALA A 181 4.33 18.38 -5.69
N ILE A 182 3.51 17.51 -5.11
CA ILE A 182 3.91 16.12 -4.81
C ILE A 182 4.30 15.38 -6.09
N ALA A 183 3.51 15.50 -7.17
CA ALA A 183 3.84 14.88 -8.45
C ALA A 183 5.16 15.40 -9.04
N VAL A 184 5.42 16.70 -8.96
CA VAL A 184 6.67 17.34 -9.43
C VAL A 184 7.86 16.85 -8.62
N VAL A 185 7.73 16.75 -7.28
CA VAL A 185 8.76 16.16 -6.42
C VAL A 185 9.01 14.70 -6.82
N GLY A 186 7.95 13.92 -7.03
CA GLY A 186 8.07 12.55 -7.50
C GLY A 186 8.79 12.42 -8.86
N TRP A 187 8.47 13.32 -9.79
CA TRP A 187 9.17 13.41 -11.08
C TRP A 187 10.66 13.72 -10.96
N ALA A 188 11.06 14.56 -9.99
CA ALA A 188 12.47 14.83 -9.74
C ALA A 188 13.17 13.61 -9.09
N LEU A 189 12.54 13.00 -8.08
CA LEU A 189 13.11 11.87 -7.33
C LEU A 189 13.24 10.60 -8.16
N ARG A 190 12.38 10.35 -9.14
CA ARG A 190 12.46 9.12 -9.96
C ARG A 190 13.72 9.04 -10.86
N GLY A 191 14.49 10.12 -10.96
CA GLY A 191 15.71 10.19 -11.77
C GLY A 191 16.93 9.52 -11.12
N ASP A 192 16.91 9.35 -9.79
CA ASP A 192 17.95 8.66 -9.04
C ASP A 192 17.46 7.24 -8.68
N THR A 193 18.35 6.26 -8.80
CA THR A 193 18.11 4.86 -8.44
C THR A 193 17.68 4.74 -6.99
N ALA A 194 18.35 5.41 -6.05
CA ALA A 194 18.07 5.29 -4.61
C ALA A 194 16.71 5.88 -4.20
N THR A 195 16.15 6.79 -5.00
CA THR A 195 14.82 7.38 -4.73
C THR A 195 13.79 6.94 -5.77
N TYR A 196 14.09 5.93 -6.57
CA TYR A 196 13.28 5.54 -7.72
C TYR A 196 11.86 5.13 -7.30
N TYR A 197 11.74 4.30 -6.26
CA TYR A 197 10.44 3.88 -5.76
C TYR A 197 9.64 5.05 -5.19
N LEU A 198 10.25 5.83 -4.29
CA LEU A 198 9.62 7.00 -3.68
C LEU A 198 9.16 8.02 -4.75
N GLY A 199 9.98 8.22 -5.77
CA GLY A 199 9.68 9.12 -6.89
C GLY A 199 8.46 8.66 -7.69
N TRP A 200 8.39 7.38 -8.04
CA TRP A 200 7.21 6.82 -8.70
C TRP A 200 5.97 6.85 -7.82
N LEU A 201 6.10 6.56 -6.53
CA LEU A 201 4.99 6.63 -5.57
C LEU A 201 4.39 8.04 -5.54
N PHE A 202 5.22 9.08 -5.45
CA PHE A 202 4.75 10.47 -5.44
C PHE A 202 4.19 10.93 -6.78
N LEU A 203 4.82 10.53 -7.89
CA LEU A 203 4.34 10.84 -9.23
C LEU A 203 2.96 10.22 -9.51
N TRP A 204 2.76 8.98 -9.05
CA TRP A 204 1.49 8.27 -9.12
C TRP A 204 0.44 8.86 -8.18
N ALA A 205 0.83 9.27 -6.98
CA ALA A 205 -0.10 9.74 -5.97
C ALA A 205 -0.57 11.19 -6.18
N GLY A 206 0.34 12.07 -6.60
CA GLY A 206 0.10 13.50 -6.69
C GLY A 206 -1.14 13.91 -7.50
N PRO A 207 -1.40 13.33 -8.69
CA PRO A 207 -2.60 13.64 -9.48
C PRO A 207 -3.92 13.33 -8.74
N VAL A 208 -3.97 12.21 -8.02
CA VAL A 208 -5.16 11.84 -7.22
C VAL A 208 -5.35 12.82 -6.07
N LEU A 209 -4.27 13.17 -5.36
CA LEU A 209 -4.31 14.17 -4.29
C LEU A 209 -4.69 15.56 -4.80
N ALA A 210 -4.23 15.95 -5.99
CA ALA A 210 -4.58 17.23 -6.60
C ALA A 210 -6.09 17.31 -6.86
N LEU A 211 -6.69 16.22 -7.37
CA LEU A 211 -8.14 16.12 -7.56
C LEU A 211 -8.88 16.18 -6.22
N GLN A 212 -8.47 15.35 -5.25
CA GLN A 212 -9.14 15.26 -3.95
C GLN A 212 -9.06 16.57 -3.15
N TRP A 213 -7.89 17.18 -3.04
CA TRP A 213 -7.69 18.41 -2.29
C TRP A 213 -8.24 19.63 -3.01
N GLY A 214 -8.17 19.66 -4.35
CA GLY A 214 -8.84 20.67 -5.15
C GLY A 214 -10.37 20.63 -4.99
N PHE A 215 -10.94 19.42 -4.86
CA PHE A 215 -12.38 19.24 -4.72
C PHE A 215 -12.91 19.34 -3.29
N GLY A 216 -12.13 19.07 -2.25
CA GLY A 216 -12.71 18.92 -0.91
C GLY A 216 -11.89 19.43 0.26
N SER A 217 -10.80 20.18 0.05
CA SER A 217 -9.91 20.63 1.13
C SER A 217 -10.63 21.29 2.32
N THR A 218 -11.62 22.14 2.07
CA THR A 218 -12.42 22.79 3.12
C THR A 218 -13.26 21.82 3.93
N TYR A 219 -13.83 20.82 3.26
CA TYR A 219 -14.62 19.78 3.90
C TYR A 219 -13.73 18.84 4.71
N LEU A 220 -12.65 18.34 4.12
CA LEU A 220 -11.66 17.47 4.77
C LEU A 220 -11.07 18.12 6.03
N TRP A 221 -10.80 19.44 5.98
CA TRP A 221 -10.31 20.18 7.14
C TRP A 221 -11.34 20.25 8.29
N ALA A 222 -12.63 20.36 7.97
CA ALA A 222 -13.71 20.39 8.96
C ALA A 222 -13.81 19.06 9.73
N ILE A 223 -13.60 17.93 9.04
CA ILE A 223 -13.66 16.57 9.62
C ILE A 223 -12.29 16.02 10.03
N ARG A 224 -11.22 16.84 10.06
CA ARG A 224 -9.82 16.39 10.17
C ARG A 224 -9.53 15.43 11.33
N ARG A 225 -10.22 15.55 12.47
CA ARG A 225 -10.02 14.66 13.63
C ARG A 225 -10.52 13.24 13.33
N SER A 226 -11.75 13.13 12.83
CA SER A 226 -12.32 11.85 12.40
C SER A 226 -11.57 11.29 11.20
N LEU A 227 -11.15 12.17 10.27
CA LEU A 227 -10.35 11.79 9.11
C LEU A 227 -9.01 11.17 9.52
N LEU A 228 -8.30 11.79 10.48
CA LEU A 228 -7.05 11.26 11.03
C LEU A 228 -7.23 9.86 11.63
N VAL A 229 -8.30 9.62 12.40
CA VAL A 229 -8.58 8.29 12.97
C VAL A 229 -8.94 7.27 11.88
N ALA A 230 -9.72 7.69 10.88
CA ALA A 230 -10.10 6.86 9.76
C ALA A 230 -8.90 6.44 8.89
N ILE A 231 -7.86 7.27 8.83
CA ILE A 231 -6.63 6.98 8.07
C ILE A 231 -5.60 6.24 8.92
N ALA A 232 -5.31 6.73 10.13
CA ALA A 232 -4.20 6.23 10.93
C ALA A 232 -4.39 4.77 11.34
N VAL A 233 -5.60 4.36 11.72
CA VAL A 233 -5.83 2.99 12.21
C VAL A 233 -5.62 1.94 11.10
N PRO A 234 -6.23 2.03 9.90
CA PRO A 234 -5.93 1.09 8.83
C PRO A 234 -4.48 1.17 8.36
N THR A 235 -3.90 2.37 8.28
CA THR A 235 -2.50 2.55 7.87
C THR A 235 -1.54 1.81 8.80
N LEU A 236 -1.63 2.05 10.11
CA LEU A 236 -0.77 1.41 11.10
C LEU A 236 -0.98 -0.10 11.16
N TYR A 237 -2.22 -0.55 10.97
CA TYR A 237 -2.52 -1.98 10.87
C TYR A 237 -1.84 -2.61 9.66
N LEU A 238 -1.95 -1.97 8.48
CA LEU A 238 -1.33 -2.47 7.25
C LEU A 238 0.20 -2.42 7.33
N TRP A 239 0.80 -1.43 7.99
CA TRP A 239 2.24 -1.42 8.25
C TRP A 239 2.70 -2.63 9.05
N LEU A 240 1.93 -3.02 10.07
CA LEU A 240 2.23 -4.22 10.86
C LEU A 240 2.15 -5.48 9.99
N VAL A 241 1.09 -5.61 9.18
CA VAL A 241 0.91 -6.77 8.29
C VAL A 241 2.02 -6.86 7.25
N ASP A 242 2.38 -5.73 6.64
CA ASP A 242 3.43 -5.66 5.62
C ASP A 242 4.80 -6.01 6.20
N ARG A 243 5.12 -5.47 7.37
CA ARG A 243 6.34 -5.84 8.08
C ARG A 243 6.40 -7.34 8.39
N ILE A 244 5.31 -7.94 8.86
CA ILE A 244 5.22 -9.39 9.10
C ILE A 244 5.48 -10.15 7.78
N ALA A 245 4.88 -9.73 6.68
CA ALA A 245 5.05 -10.39 5.39
C ALA A 245 6.49 -10.32 4.86
N ILE A 246 7.17 -9.18 5.04
CA ILE A 246 8.58 -9.01 4.71
C ILE A 246 9.45 -9.90 5.59
N GLU A 247 9.21 -9.92 6.91
CA GLU A 247 9.94 -10.78 7.86
C GLU A 247 9.75 -12.28 7.55
N LEU A 248 8.59 -12.66 7.02
CA LEU A 248 8.29 -14.02 6.56
C LEU A 248 8.81 -14.33 5.14
N GLY A 249 9.40 -13.34 4.45
CA GLY A 249 9.92 -13.50 3.10
C GLY A 249 8.86 -13.72 2.02
N VAL A 250 7.62 -13.27 2.27
CA VAL A 250 6.53 -13.35 1.29
C VAL A 250 6.82 -12.41 0.11
N TRP A 251 7.26 -11.19 0.41
CA TRP A 251 7.87 -10.27 -0.53
C TRP A 251 9.09 -9.61 0.08
N VAL A 252 9.97 -9.13 -0.80
CA VAL A 252 11.22 -8.48 -0.47
C VAL A 252 11.29 -7.16 -1.20
N ILE A 253 11.66 -6.12 -0.47
CA ILE A 253 11.84 -4.76 -1.00
C ILE A 253 13.32 -4.55 -1.33
N SER A 254 13.59 -3.87 -2.45
CA SER A 254 14.95 -3.63 -2.92
C SER A 254 15.69 -2.59 -2.11
N ASP A 255 16.90 -2.92 -1.64
CA ASP A 255 17.83 -1.94 -1.06
C ASP A 255 18.39 -0.95 -2.11
N THR A 256 18.29 -1.29 -3.40
CA THR A 256 18.85 -0.48 -4.49
C THR A 256 17.90 0.63 -4.92
N TYR A 257 16.58 0.34 -4.95
CA TYR A 257 15.55 1.27 -5.44
C TYR A 257 14.80 2.02 -4.33
N THR A 258 15.25 1.87 -3.08
CA THR A 258 14.70 2.53 -1.89
C THR A 258 15.74 3.42 -1.22
N THR A 259 15.24 4.37 -0.43
CA THR A 259 16.04 5.36 0.29
C THR A 259 16.89 4.76 1.41
N GLY A 260 16.65 3.50 1.80
CA GLY A 260 17.29 2.85 2.94
C GLY A 260 16.80 3.35 4.31
N HIS A 261 15.78 4.21 4.35
CA HIS A 261 15.17 4.66 5.59
C HIS A 261 13.98 3.79 5.98
N ALA A 262 13.94 3.40 7.26
CA ALA A 262 12.83 2.63 7.82
C ALA A 262 12.08 3.42 8.88
N LEU A 263 10.75 3.32 8.86
CA LEU A 263 9.83 3.85 9.86
C LEU A 263 9.17 2.66 10.58
N LEU A 264 9.38 2.55 11.90
CA LEU A 264 8.87 1.42 12.71
C LEU A 264 9.30 0.02 12.20
N GLY A 265 10.45 -0.06 11.53
CA GLY A 265 10.98 -1.29 10.93
C GLY A 265 10.44 -1.60 9.53
N LEU A 266 9.69 -0.69 8.92
CA LEU A 266 9.18 -0.79 7.57
C LEU A 266 9.86 0.23 6.64
N PRO A 267 10.27 -0.11 5.40
CA PRO A 267 10.77 0.89 4.44
C PRO A 267 9.81 2.08 4.32
N ILE A 268 10.35 3.30 4.26
CA ILE A 268 9.53 4.52 4.26
C ILE A 268 8.60 4.58 3.05
N GLU A 269 9.00 4.01 1.92
CA GLU A 269 8.19 3.94 0.71
C GLU A 269 6.96 3.05 0.91
N GLU A 270 7.09 1.88 1.54
CA GLU A 270 5.97 1.01 1.91
C GLU A 270 5.06 1.71 2.93
N ALA A 271 5.65 2.35 3.94
CA ALA A 271 4.90 3.11 4.94
C ALA A 271 4.04 4.21 4.28
N LEU A 272 4.62 4.94 3.34
CA LEU A 272 3.93 5.97 2.56
C LEU A 272 2.91 5.38 1.58
N PHE A 273 3.17 4.21 0.97
CA PHE A 273 2.24 3.52 0.09
C PHE A 273 0.93 3.19 0.81
N PHE A 274 0.99 2.55 1.99
CA PHE A 274 -0.22 2.27 2.78
C PHE A 274 -0.90 3.55 3.26
N LEU A 275 -0.13 4.57 3.67
CA LEU A 275 -0.70 5.85 4.09
C LEU A 275 -1.50 6.49 2.94
N VAL A 276 -0.90 6.59 1.76
CA VAL A 276 -1.49 7.27 0.60
C VAL A 276 -2.68 6.49 0.02
N THR A 277 -2.58 5.16 -0.07
CA THR A 277 -3.72 4.34 -0.53
C THR A 277 -4.90 4.43 0.44
N THR A 278 -4.66 4.36 1.75
CA THR A 278 -5.71 4.57 2.76
C THR A 278 -6.26 6.00 2.69
N LEU A 279 -5.41 7.00 2.46
CA LEU A 279 -5.81 8.39 2.23
C LEU A 279 -6.77 8.52 1.05
N PHE A 280 -6.48 7.89 -0.09
CA PHE A 280 -7.35 7.90 -1.27
C PHE A 280 -8.73 7.35 -0.99
N VAL A 281 -8.79 6.18 -0.35
CA VAL A 281 -10.06 5.50 -0.05
C VAL A 281 -10.88 6.32 0.92
N VAL A 282 -10.28 6.75 2.04
CA VAL A 282 -11.00 7.49 3.08
C VAL A 282 -11.50 8.84 2.54
N GLN A 283 -10.66 9.62 1.88
CA GLN A 283 -11.06 10.91 1.31
C GLN A 283 -12.10 10.73 0.20
N GLY A 284 -11.87 9.78 -0.70
CA GLY A 284 -12.75 9.50 -1.84
C GLY A 284 -14.16 9.15 -1.41
N ILE A 285 -14.33 8.17 -0.53
CA ILE A 285 -15.66 7.77 -0.03
C ILE A 285 -16.31 8.91 0.75
N THR A 286 -15.56 9.58 1.62
CA THR A 286 -16.10 10.65 2.47
C THR A 286 -16.62 11.84 1.65
N MET A 287 -15.87 12.25 0.61
CA MET A 287 -16.30 13.32 -0.29
C MET A 287 -17.44 12.88 -1.22
N TYR A 288 -17.43 11.63 -1.68
CA TYR A 288 -18.51 11.08 -2.50
C TYR A 288 -19.84 11.07 -1.74
N VAL A 289 -19.85 10.59 -0.49
CA VAL A 289 -21.08 10.60 0.31
C VAL A 289 -21.50 12.03 0.64
N TRP A 290 -20.55 12.93 0.91
CA TRP A 290 -20.86 14.36 1.09
C TRP A 290 -21.58 14.97 -0.13
N VAL A 291 -21.18 14.62 -1.35
CA VAL A 291 -21.88 15.03 -2.58
C VAL A 291 -23.30 14.46 -2.62
N LEU A 292 -23.46 13.16 -2.37
CA LEU A 292 -24.77 12.52 -2.40
C LEU A 292 -25.73 13.08 -1.35
N ASP A 293 -25.24 13.38 -0.15
CA ASP A 293 -26.04 13.97 0.92
C ASP A 293 -26.55 15.37 0.54
N ARG A 294 -25.74 16.14 -0.19
CA ARG A 294 -26.12 17.47 -0.67
C ARG A 294 -27.09 17.43 -1.84
N ILE A 295 -26.89 16.53 -2.81
CA ILE A 295 -27.84 16.34 -3.91
C ILE A 295 -29.17 15.81 -3.38
N GLY A 296 -29.14 14.79 -2.51
CA GLY A 296 -30.35 14.23 -1.90
C GLY A 296 -31.11 15.22 -1.02
N GLY A 297 -30.39 16.08 -0.28
CA GLY A 297 -30.99 17.15 0.52
C GLY A 297 -31.69 18.21 -0.34
N VAL A 298 -31.10 18.59 -1.48
CA VAL A 298 -31.72 19.50 -2.45
C VAL A 298 -32.99 18.87 -3.04
N SER A 299 -32.95 17.60 -3.46
CA SER A 299 -34.13 16.91 -4.02
C SER A 299 -35.28 16.75 -3.01
N ALA A 300 -34.96 16.52 -1.73
CA ALA A 300 -35.95 16.44 -0.67
C ALA A 300 -36.61 17.81 -0.40
N TRP A 301 -35.82 18.88 -0.37
CA TRP A 301 -36.32 20.25 -0.22
C TRP A 301 -37.23 20.68 -1.38
N THR A 302 -36.84 20.40 -2.64
CA THR A 302 -37.69 20.71 -3.80
C THR A 302 -39.02 19.97 -3.78
N SER A 303 -39.06 18.77 -3.18
CA SER A 303 -40.28 17.97 -3.05
C SER A 303 -41.21 18.43 -1.92
N THR A 304 -40.67 19.16 -0.93
CA THR A 304 -41.41 19.66 0.25
C THR A 304 -41.69 21.17 0.22
N ALA A 305 -41.17 21.91 -0.77
CA ALA A 305 -41.48 23.32 -0.95
C ALA A 305 -43.01 23.50 -1.15
N PRO A 306 -43.66 24.42 -0.42
CA PRO A 306 -45.10 24.64 -0.56
C PRO A 306 -45.42 24.98 -2.02
N ARG A 307 -46.34 24.24 -2.64
CA ARG A 307 -46.89 24.64 -3.94
C ARG A 307 -47.52 26.01 -3.72
N VAL A 308 -46.97 27.02 -4.39
CA VAL A 308 -47.60 28.35 -4.46
C VAL A 308 -49.03 28.11 -4.95
N PRO A 309 -50.06 28.50 -4.18
CA PRO A 309 -51.43 28.41 -4.67
C PRO A 309 -51.49 29.24 -5.94
N THR A 310 -51.72 28.61 -7.08
CA THR A 310 -52.10 29.35 -8.28
C THR A 310 -53.43 29.99 -7.93
N SER A 311 -53.43 31.29 -7.67
CA SER A 311 -54.63 32.10 -7.56
C SER A 311 -55.29 32.11 -8.94
N SER A 312 -56.07 31.08 -9.23
CA SER A 312 -57.16 31.16 -10.19
C SER A 312 -58.38 31.63 -9.41
N ASP A 313 -58.43 32.92 -9.13
CA ASP A 313 -59.71 33.61 -9.06
C ASP A 313 -60.09 34.03 -10.49
N ASP A 314 -61.40 34.20 -10.69
CA ASP A 314 -62.11 34.69 -11.88
C ASP A 314 -62.55 33.67 -12.95
N ARG A 315 -63.66 32.96 -12.68
CA ARG A 315 -65.01 33.29 -13.19
C ARG A 315 -66.03 32.18 -12.96
#